data_AF-A0A9P5R1I5-F1
#
_entry.id   AF-A0A9P5R1I5-F1
#
_cell.length_a   1.000
_cell.length_b   1.000
_cell.length_c   1.000
_cell.angle_alpha   90.00
_cell.angle_beta   90.00
_cell.angle_gamma   90.00
#
_symmetry.space_group_name_H-M   'P 1'
#
loop_
_entity.id
_entity.type
_entity.pdbx_description
1 polymer ?
#
loop_
_entity_poly.entity_id
_entity_poly.type
_entity_poly.pdbx_seq_one_letter_code
_entity_poly.pdbx_strand_id
1 'polypeptide(L)'
;MSASHRPSMEAFFGEKSRSATAFREGYLWPHINQEDLLKPKLFLIFLNARARNFPSAFSAADHEWFRFATTSGMLYSWDEYTDAASWLFSQRSVHPGYGLQILEVQERVYHFLLECCLQILHDMPPEPLMVDDIPIELEPPALSIAEGCSNSLAAVAAMTPYRLPASLNLTRLQDLVAAKRTAAEDHIWSLREDSSYFADFVLDMKEHRQELLSDIKGRQHSLMRPHPSKRFWDRIGKVMSFQQKHEGAIKYNDDLPNELLEAFLELEFSLSQYAKGPIQALKTIVVASPPLRASFVRLPEEGSSNIIQVMQKPGSTWDKTQSRLICLFQTLWDEQQRHLCGLYSILDEMERLVENDLKARNLFSSRVASLVVDLSLISECRHQISLYEPWVSSFETEAVSRQDELMAKYIQRTSRMQELDMALKQTLLADADPSDGKFFYPVEKRRTKEDMETMQKAERTLDTFWEKLDKYILQKIDVSRHGALIKFDSGDKAPQKIKVKTRGVALATPHPMSHCILQALRSLPIPSPLSRSAQPGEIPWNDFLHAMSAAGFAIEKLYGSAWHFMPSKLDVERSIQFHEPHPASKIPFKTARRFGRWLFRAYGWRRDMFKQEGA
;
A
#
# COMPACT_ATOMS: atom_id res chain seq x y z
N MET A 1 13.76 13.65 25.58
CA MET A 1 13.53 12.79 24.41
C MET A 1 12.30 11.91 24.64
N SER A 2 11.40 11.82 23.66
CA SER A 2 10.20 10.96 23.72
C SER A 2 10.55 9.46 23.68
N ALA A 3 9.67 8.60 24.18
CA ALA A 3 9.82 7.14 24.14
C ALA A 3 9.26 6.48 22.86
N SER A 4 8.42 7.16 22.08
CA SER A 4 7.67 6.61 20.92
C SER A 4 8.16 7.17 19.58
N HIS A 5 8.17 6.33 18.54
CA HIS A 5 8.53 6.65 17.15
C HIS A 5 7.83 7.91 16.58
N ARG A 6 6.59 8.20 16.98
CA ARG A 6 5.83 9.40 16.54
C ARG A 6 5.33 10.22 17.74
N PRO A 7 6.21 10.97 18.42
CA PRO A 7 5.89 11.76 19.61
C PRO A 7 4.73 12.74 19.39
N SER A 8 4.61 13.29 18.18
CA SER A 8 3.57 14.25 17.82
C SER A 8 2.20 13.59 17.66
N MET A 9 2.11 12.38 17.11
CA MET A 9 0.85 11.62 17.09
C MET A 9 0.47 11.11 18.48
N GLU A 10 1.43 10.70 19.33
CA GLU A 10 1.13 10.41 20.75
C GLU A 10 0.57 11.62 21.48
N ALA A 11 1.20 12.79 21.27
CA ALA A 11 0.73 14.06 21.81
C ALA A 11 -0.72 14.33 21.37
N PHE A 12 -1.00 14.27 20.06
CA PHE A 12 -2.33 14.51 19.49
C PHE A 12 -3.41 13.55 20.01
N PHE A 13 -3.10 12.28 20.20
CA PHE A 13 -4.05 11.32 20.80
C PHE A 13 -4.15 11.45 22.33
N GLY A 14 -3.15 12.07 22.98
CA GLY A 14 -3.13 12.36 24.41
C GLY A 14 -3.78 13.69 24.81
N GLU A 15 -3.97 14.63 23.87
CA GLU A 15 -4.54 15.95 24.17
C GLU A 15 -5.97 15.88 24.70
N LYS A 16 -6.23 16.65 25.77
CA LYS A 16 -7.57 16.80 26.36
C LYS A 16 -8.31 18.04 25.86
N SER A 17 -7.59 19.00 25.26
CA SER A 17 -8.13 20.19 24.62
C SER A 17 -7.34 20.47 23.34
N ARG A 18 -7.96 21.16 22.38
CA ARG A 18 -7.30 21.62 21.14
C ARG A 18 -6.85 23.09 21.20
N SER A 19 -7.03 23.75 22.34
CA SER A 19 -6.75 25.19 22.52
C SER A 19 -5.34 25.51 23.02
N ALA A 20 -4.65 24.55 23.64
CA ALA A 20 -3.29 24.68 24.15
C ALA A 20 -2.70 23.30 24.38
N THR A 21 -1.49 23.03 23.88
CA THR A 21 -0.84 21.72 24.02
C THR A 21 -0.29 21.48 25.43
N ALA A 22 -0.58 20.31 26.01
CA ALA A 22 0.12 19.82 27.19
C ALA A 22 1.44 19.10 26.85
N PHE A 23 1.71 18.89 25.56
CA PHE A 23 2.76 18.02 25.03
C PHE A 23 3.69 18.75 24.04
N ARG A 24 3.96 20.05 24.25
CA ARG A 24 4.76 20.93 23.36
C ARG A 24 5.99 20.25 22.78
N GLU A 25 6.78 19.58 23.62
CA GLU A 25 7.99 18.86 23.22
C GLU A 25 7.72 17.77 22.17
N GLY A 26 6.64 16.99 22.31
CA GLY A 26 6.28 15.94 21.34
C GLY A 26 6.01 16.48 19.93
N TYR A 27 5.56 17.74 19.81
CA TYR A 27 5.35 18.41 18.54
C TYR A 27 6.60 19.12 17.99
N LEU A 28 7.55 19.52 18.84
CA LEU A 28 8.77 20.22 18.42
C LEU A 28 9.84 19.30 17.83
N TRP A 29 10.02 18.11 18.39
CA TRP A 29 11.07 17.17 17.96
C TRP A 29 10.52 15.78 17.62
N PRO A 30 9.59 15.66 16.65
CA PRO A 30 8.93 14.39 16.34
C PRO A 30 9.92 13.28 15.89
N HIS A 31 11.10 13.64 15.38
CA HIS A 31 12.13 12.68 14.98
C HIS A 31 13.22 12.41 16.05
N ILE A 32 13.25 13.13 17.17
CA ILE A 32 14.18 12.84 18.28
C ILE A 32 13.44 11.99 19.32
N ASN A 33 13.52 10.67 19.16
CA ASN A 33 12.86 9.70 20.02
C ASN A 33 13.73 8.47 20.32
N GLN A 34 13.46 7.80 21.45
CA GLN A 34 14.19 6.62 21.91
C GLN A 34 13.94 5.39 21.03
N GLU A 35 12.70 5.20 20.54
CA GLU A 35 12.34 4.01 19.77
C GLU A 35 13.18 3.87 18.49
N ASP A 36 13.50 4.98 17.83
CA ASP A 36 14.33 5.02 16.64
C ASP A 36 15.82 5.15 16.95
N LEU A 37 16.23 6.10 17.77
CA LEU A 37 17.65 6.38 17.96
C LEU A 37 18.39 5.27 18.73
N LEU A 38 17.66 4.37 19.41
CA LEU A 38 18.21 3.12 19.97
C LEU A 38 18.30 1.97 18.96
N LYS A 39 17.71 2.07 17.75
CA LYS A 39 17.90 1.07 16.70
C LYS A 39 19.35 1.15 16.19
N PRO A 40 20.02 0.01 15.93
CA PRO A 40 21.38 0.01 15.41
C PRO A 40 21.54 0.90 14.17
N LYS A 41 22.65 1.65 14.13
CA LYS A 41 23.06 2.53 13.03
C LYS A 41 22.23 3.81 12.82
N LEU A 42 20.98 3.91 13.30
CA LEU A 42 20.16 5.12 13.05
C LEU A 42 20.77 6.40 13.64
N PHE A 43 21.22 6.37 14.90
CA PHE A 43 21.92 7.50 15.50
C PHE A 43 23.21 7.87 14.74
N LEU A 44 23.99 6.88 14.30
CA LEU A 44 25.23 7.11 13.54
C LEU A 44 24.97 7.72 12.16
N ILE A 45 23.90 7.30 11.50
CA ILE A 45 23.43 7.86 10.22
C ILE A 45 22.99 9.31 10.42
N PHE A 46 22.21 9.60 11.48
CA PHE A 46 21.76 10.95 11.83
C PHE A 46 22.94 11.89 12.08
N LEU A 47 23.90 11.45 12.89
CA LEU A 47 25.10 12.21 13.21
C LEU A 47 25.96 12.47 11.96
N ASN A 48 26.24 11.44 11.15
CA ASN A 48 27.02 11.61 9.92
C ASN A 48 26.33 12.57 8.94
N ALA A 49 25.01 12.44 8.75
CA ALA A 49 24.26 13.30 7.85
C ALA A 49 24.31 14.78 8.29
N ARG A 50 24.00 15.07 9.57
CA ARG A 50 23.97 16.45 10.09
C ARG A 50 25.36 17.08 10.26
N ALA A 51 26.41 16.29 10.51
CA ALA A 51 27.78 16.79 10.66
C ALA A 51 28.47 17.09 9.31
N ARG A 52 28.12 16.37 8.23
CA ARG A 52 28.77 16.50 6.91
C ARG A 52 28.07 17.46 5.95
N ASN A 53 26.91 18.02 6.32
CA ASN A 53 26.08 18.83 5.42
C ASN A 53 25.61 20.11 6.11
N PHE A 54 25.51 21.20 5.34
CA PHE A 54 25.03 22.48 5.86
C PHE A 54 23.58 22.38 6.38
N PRO A 55 23.22 23.10 7.45
CA PRO A 55 21.85 23.12 7.98
C PRO A 55 20.78 23.46 6.93
N SER A 56 21.12 24.30 5.95
CA SER A 56 20.24 24.66 4.82
C SER A 56 19.77 23.46 3.99
N ALA A 57 20.55 22.38 3.90
CA ALA A 57 20.19 21.15 3.21
C ALA A 57 19.04 20.38 3.88
N PHE A 58 18.73 20.68 5.14
CA PHE A 58 17.65 20.05 5.91
C PHE A 58 16.42 20.94 6.10
N SER A 59 16.50 22.23 5.74
CA SER A 59 15.49 23.25 6.04
C SER A 59 14.05 22.85 5.67
N ALA A 60 13.84 22.32 4.46
CA ALA A 60 12.52 21.87 4.01
C ALA A 60 12.01 20.64 4.79
N ALA A 61 12.88 19.66 5.07
CA ALA A 61 12.52 18.48 5.85
C ALA A 61 12.23 18.84 7.32
N ASP A 62 13.05 19.69 7.93
CA ASP A 62 12.83 20.21 9.29
C ASP A 62 11.48 20.93 9.41
N HIS A 63 11.06 21.65 8.36
CA HIS A 63 9.74 22.26 8.26
C HIS A 63 8.61 21.23 8.00
N GLU A 64 8.80 20.24 7.13
CA GLU A 64 7.80 19.18 6.87
C GLU A 64 7.46 18.40 8.15
N TRP A 65 8.46 18.08 8.98
CA TRP A 65 8.24 17.45 10.29
C TRP A 65 7.42 18.32 11.26
N PHE A 66 7.57 19.64 11.19
CA PHE A 66 6.85 20.61 12.02
C PHE A 66 5.46 20.95 11.45
N ARG A 67 5.19 20.67 10.16
CA ARG A 67 3.89 20.94 9.50
C ARG A 67 2.70 20.33 10.23
N PHE A 68 2.86 19.16 10.84
CA PHE A 68 1.82 18.53 11.67
C PHE A 68 1.43 19.38 12.89
N ALA A 69 2.40 20.04 13.53
CA ALA A 69 2.21 20.85 14.72
C ALA A 69 1.57 22.21 14.41
N THR A 70 1.92 22.80 13.26
CA THR A 70 1.34 24.06 12.78
C THR A 70 -0.08 23.86 12.25
N THR A 71 -0.30 22.86 11.39
CA THR A 71 -1.64 22.57 10.84
C THR A 71 -2.66 22.19 11.93
N SER A 72 -2.21 21.54 13.02
CA SER A 72 -3.08 21.22 14.16
C SER A 72 -3.34 22.38 15.13
N GLY A 73 -2.64 23.51 15.01
CA GLY A 73 -2.78 24.66 15.92
C GLY A 73 -2.25 24.44 17.33
N MET A 74 -1.47 23.38 17.55
CA MET A 74 -1.12 22.95 18.90
C MET A 74 -0.01 23.80 19.54
N LEU A 75 0.86 24.39 18.72
CA LEU A 75 2.00 25.22 19.17
C LEU A 75 1.78 26.74 19.11
N TYR A 76 0.80 27.21 18.34
CA TYR A 76 0.48 28.62 18.18
C TYR A 76 -1.04 28.80 18.10
N SER A 77 -1.59 29.75 18.85
CA SER A 77 -3.01 30.08 18.78
C SER A 77 -3.33 30.80 17.46
N TRP A 78 -4.33 30.30 16.73
CA TRP A 78 -4.84 30.95 15.52
C TRP A 78 -5.52 32.29 15.83
N ASP A 79 -6.07 32.43 17.06
CA ASP A 79 -6.77 33.64 17.50
C ASP A 79 -5.79 34.80 17.82
N GLU A 80 -4.50 34.50 18.01
CA GLU A 80 -3.46 35.51 18.30
C GLU A 80 -2.85 36.13 17.02
N TYR A 81 -3.08 35.54 15.85
CA TYR A 81 -2.54 35.98 14.57
C TYR A 81 -3.62 35.95 13.49
N THR A 82 -4.33 37.07 13.29
CA THR A 82 -5.45 37.21 12.34
C THR A 82 -5.13 36.74 10.92
N ASP A 83 -3.87 36.84 10.54
CA ASP A 83 -3.39 36.58 9.18
C ASP A 83 -2.76 35.18 9.03
N ALA A 84 -2.59 34.40 10.12
CA ALA A 84 -1.94 33.09 10.10
C ALA A 84 -2.64 32.08 9.18
N ALA A 85 -3.97 32.17 9.06
CA ALA A 85 -4.72 31.43 8.05
C ALA A 85 -4.31 31.82 6.63
N SER A 86 -4.19 33.12 6.32
CA SER A 86 -3.75 33.59 4.99
C SER A 86 -2.30 33.22 4.67
N TRP A 87 -1.44 33.16 5.70
CA TRP A 87 -0.03 32.78 5.57
C TRP A 87 0.15 31.29 5.26
N LEU A 88 -0.67 30.41 5.85
CA LEU A 88 -0.70 28.97 5.52
C LEU A 88 -1.02 28.72 4.03
N PHE A 89 -1.94 29.49 3.45
CA PHE A 89 -2.44 29.26 2.10
C PHE A 89 -1.62 29.94 0.98
N SER A 90 -0.62 30.75 1.29
CA SER A 90 0.07 31.60 0.30
C SER A 90 1.50 31.16 -0.09
N GLN A 91 2.21 30.39 0.76
CA GLN A 91 3.43 29.55 0.55
C GLN A 91 4.47 29.89 -0.58
N ARG A 92 4.55 31.12 -1.10
CA ARG A 92 5.44 31.51 -2.21
C ARG A 92 6.91 31.79 -1.82
N SER A 93 7.27 31.59 -0.56
CA SER A 93 8.66 31.60 -0.04
C SER A 93 8.68 31.13 1.41
N VAL A 94 9.85 30.73 1.94
CA VAL A 94 10.03 30.49 3.39
C VAL A 94 9.80 31.81 4.15
N HIS A 95 8.61 31.95 4.74
CA HIS A 95 8.22 33.12 5.52
C HIS A 95 9.15 33.28 6.75
N PRO A 96 9.46 34.51 7.24
CA PRO A 96 10.33 34.69 8.41
C PRO A 96 9.91 33.88 9.65
N GLY A 97 8.60 33.66 9.86
CA GLY A 97 8.10 32.76 10.91
C GLY A 97 8.49 31.28 10.71
N TYR A 98 8.46 30.78 9.47
CA TYR A 98 8.95 29.43 9.15
C TYR A 98 10.48 29.37 9.24
N GLY A 99 11.19 30.42 8.85
CA GLY A 99 12.64 30.54 9.05
C GLY A 99 13.02 30.44 10.53
N LEU A 100 12.31 31.16 11.41
CA LEU A 100 12.51 31.07 12.87
C LEU A 100 12.20 29.67 13.43
N GLN A 101 11.15 29.00 12.95
CA GLN A 101 10.82 27.63 13.35
C GLN A 101 11.90 26.63 12.92
N ILE A 102 12.37 26.73 11.67
CA ILE A 102 13.48 25.91 11.16
C ILE A 102 14.74 26.16 12.00
N LEU A 103 15.05 27.40 12.37
CA LEU A 103 16.19 27.74 13.23
C LEU A 103 16.02 27.17 14.66
N GLU A 104 14.85 27.27 15.29
CA GLU A 104 14.58 26.66 16.62
C GLU A 104 14.74 25.13 16.58
N VAL A 105 14.30 24.47 15.50
CA VAL A 105 14.50 23.02 15.29
C VAL A 105 15.98 22.70 15.10
N GLN A 106 16.68 23.45 14.23
CA GLN A 106 18.09 23.18 13.91
C GLN A 106 19.01 23.41 15.10
N GLU A 107 18.87 24.53 15.82
CA GLU A 107 19.60 24.81 17.06
C GLU A 107 19.51 23.63 18.04
N ARG A 108 18.29 23.11 18.27
CA ARG A 108 18.05 22.00 19.19
C ARG A 108 18.57 20.66 18.67
N VAL A 109 18.49 20.40 17.36
CA VAL A 109 19.08 19.20 16.73
C VAL A 109 20.60 19.20 16.92
N TYR A 110 21.27 20.32 16.64
CA TYR A 110 22.72 20.43 16.81
C TYR A 110 23.13 20.40 18.27
N HIS A 111 22.38 21.04 19.18
CA HIS A 111 22.62 20.93 20.63
C HIS A 111 22.49 19.47 21.12
N PHE A 112 21.46 18.74 20.69
CA PHE A 112 21.30 17.33 21.05
C PHE A 112 22.46 16.46 20.53
N LEU A 113 22.84 16.64 19.27
CA LEU A 113 23.94 15.87 18.67
C LEU A 113 25.29 16.21 19.33
N LEU A 114 25.53 17.47 19.67
CA LEU A 114 26.74 17.91 20.38
C LEU A 114 26.82 17.29 21.77
N GLU A 115 25.75 17.34 22.56
CA GLU A 115 25.66 16.68 23.87
C GLU A 115 25.92 15.18 23.79
N CYS A 116 25.37 14.49 22.77
CA CYS A 116 25.68 13.09 22.53
C CYS A 116 27.16 12.87 22.18
N CYS A 117 27.76 13.74 21.35
CA CYS A 117 29.19 13.65 21.02
C CYS A 117 30.08 13.85 22.26
N LEU A 118 29.78 14.84 23.10
CA LEU A 118 30.52 15.09 24.35
C LEU A 118 30.42 13.90 25.33
N GLN A 119 29.28 13.22 25.41
CA GLN A 119 29.13 12.01 26.22
C GLN A 119 29.83 10.78 25.62
N ILE A 120 29.85 10.64 24.29
CA ILE A 120 30.59 9.56 23.61
C ILE A 120 32.10 9.77 23.75
N LEU A 121 32.56 11.01 23.60
CA LEU A 121 33.96 11.42 23.63
C LEU A 121 34.37 11.98 25.00
N HIS A 122 33.77 11.47 26.09
CA HIS A 122 33.96 11.98 27.46
C HIS A 122 35.41 11.96 27.96
N ASP A 123 36.26 11.12 27.38
CA ASP A 123 37.70 11.06 27.66
C ASP A 123 38.51 12.18 26.98
N MET A 124 37.89 12.97 26.09
CA MET A 124 38.51 14.11 25.42
C MET A 124 37.90 15.43 25.93
N PRO A 125 38.71 16.38 26.43
CA PRO A 125 38.22 17.69 26.82
C PRO A 125 37.66 18.45 25.59
N PRO A 126 36.62 19.29 25.75
CA PRO A 126 35.95 19.95 24.63
C PRO A 126 36.82 21.01 23.93
N GLU A 127 37.79 21.62 24.62
CA GLU A 127 38.62 22.70 24.09
C GLU A 127 39.42 22.31 22.83
N PRO A 128 40.18 21.19 22.78
CA PRO A 128 40.85 20.75 21.55
C PRO A 128 39.90 20.34 20.42
N LEU A 129 38.62 20.03 20.69
CA LEU A 129 37.64 19.68 19.65
C LEU A 129 37.05 20.91 18.93
N MET A 130 37.28 22.12 19.44
CA MET A 130 36.77 23.38 18.90
C MET A 130 37.85 24.19 18.15
N VAL A 131 38.93 23.53 17.71
CA VAL A 131 40.03 24.14 16.95
C VAL A 131 39.78 23.90 15.46
N ASP A 132 39.75 24.98 14.66
CA ASP A 132 39.45 24.94 13.21
C ASP A 132 40.45 24.11 12.36
N ASP A 133 41.60 23.75 12.92
CA ASP A 133 42.70 23.05 12.24
C ASP A 133 42.59 21.51 12.23
N ILE A 134 41.52 20.90 12.78
CA ILE A 134 41.33 19.43 12.70
C ILE A 134 41.00 19.03 11.25
N PRO A 135 41.81 18.19 10.58
CA PRO A 135 41.51 17.77 9.21
C PRO A 135 40.21 16.95 9.16
N ILE A 136 39.29 17.34 8.28
CA ILE A 136 38.05 16.58 8.03
C ILE A 136 38.43 15.22 7.44
N GLU A 137 38.25 14.14 8.21
CA GLU A 137 38.44 12.78 7.70
C GLU A 137 37.42 12.44 6.59
N LEU A 138 37.79 11.48 5.73
CA LEU A 138 36.93 10.99 4.65
C LEU A 138 35.59 10.42 5.18
N GLU A 139 34.58 10.40 4.33
CA GLU A 139 33.29 9.81 4.72
C GLU A 139 33.44 8.30 4.96
N PRO A 140 33.01 7.78 6.14
CA PRO A 140 33.07 6.35 6.41
C PRO A 140 32.10 5.59 5.48
N PRO A 141 32.35 4.29 5.21
CA PRO A 141 31.48 3.49 4.35
C PRO A 141 30.01 3.56 4.78
N ALA A 142 29.12 3.80 3.82
CA ALA A 142 27.69 4.00 4.07
C ALA A 142 27.08 2.83 4.87
N LEU A 143 26.49 3.14 6.03
CA LEU A 143 25.89 2.14 6.92
C LEU A 143 24.61 1.54 6.31
N SER A 144 24.71 0.30 5.83
CA SER A 144 23.54 -0.51 5.48
C SER A 144 22.87 -1.04 6.76
N ILE A 145 21.58 -0.75 6.92
CA ILE A 145 20.73 -1.34 7.98
C ILE A 145 20.13 -2.68 7.50
N ALA A 146 20.27 -3.04 6.21
CA ALA A 146 19.80 -4.31 5.65
C ALA A 146 20.70 -5.49 6.05
N GLU A 147 20.70 -5.84 7.34
CA GLU A 147 21.17 -7.14 7.83
C GLU A 147 20.06 -8.16 7.64
N GLY A 148 20.05 -8.77 6.45
CA GLY A 148 18.99 -9.68 5.99
C GLY A 148 18.40 -9.24 4.66
N CYS A 149 17.72 -10.16 3.97
CA CYS A 149 17.26 -10.01 2.58
C CYS A 149 16.05 -9.03 2.38
N SER A 150 15.88 -8.04 3.27
CA SER A 150 14.71 -7.17 3.32
C SER A 150 15.11 -5.69 3.35
N ASN A 151 15.25 -5.10 2.16
CA ASN A 151 15.05 -3.65 2.02
C ASN A 151 13.54 -3.41 2.14
N SER A 152 13.04 -2.90 3.28
CA SER A 152 11.62 -2.54 3.43
C SER A 152 11.40 -1.05 3.30
N LEU A 153 10.26 -0.67 2.71
CA LEU A 153 9.86 0.74 2.59
C LEU A 153 9.59 1.37 3.97
N ALA A 154 9.10 0.59 4.95
CA ALA A 154 9.02 1.01 6.35
C ALA A 154 10.40 1.33 6.95
N ALA A 155 11.43 0.53 6.66
CA ALA A 155 12.80 0.84 7.09
C ALA A 155 13.34 2.11 6.40
N VAL A 156 13.01 2.33 5.13
CA VAL A 156 13.34 3.58 4.42
C VAL A 156 12.65 4.78 5.06
N ALA A 157 11.34 4.69 5.32
CA ALA A 157 10.54 5.73 5.99
C ALA A 157 11.10 6.09 7.38
N ALA A 158 11.46 5.08 8.18
CA ALA A 158 12.11 5.27 9.47
C ALA A 158 13.53 5.86 9.38
N MET A 159 14.21 5.74 8.23
CA MET A 159 15.51 6.39 7.98
C MET A 159 15.39 7.82 7.44
N THR A 160 14.25 8.21 6.85
CA THR A 160 14.04 9.53 6.22
C THR A 160 14.39 10.73 7.11
N PRO A 161 14.04 10.78 8.42
CA PRO A 161 14.39 11.94 9.27
C PRO A 161 15.89 12.08 9.56
N TYR A 162 16.66 11.00 9.34
CA TYR A 162 18.04 10.86 9.79
C TYR A 162 19.07 10.93 8.66
N ARG A 163 18.62 11.08 7.41
CA ARG A 163 19.48 11.16 6.22
C ARG A 163 19.37 12.54 5.57
N LEU A 164 20.21 12.82 4.58
CA LEU A 164 19.91 13.91 3.65
C LEU A 164 18.52 13.67 3.04
N PRO A 165 17.70 14.73 2.85
CA PRO A 165 16.43 14.61 2.14
C PRO A 165 16.64 13.95 0.77
N ALA A 166 15.83 12.92 0.48
CA ALA A 166 15.92 12.21 -0.78
C ALA A 166 15.39 13.08 -1.93
N SER A 167 16.06 13.06 -3.08
CA SER A 167 15.54 13.67 -4.30
C SER A 167 14.43 12.81 -4.92
N LEU A 168 13.38 13.43 -5.46
CA LEU A 168 12.32 12.79 -6.24
C LEU A 168 12.87 11.73 -7.23
N ASN A 169 12.46 10.47 -7.06
CA ASN A 169 12.84 9.38 -7.97
C ASN A 169 11.68 8.96 -8.89
N LEU A 170 11.53 9.67 -10.00
CA LEU A 170 10.49 9.41 -11.01
C LEU A 170 10.58 7.99 -11.60
N THR A 171 11.77 7.42 -11.78
CA THR A 171 11.96 6.06 -12.31
C THR A 171 11.36 5.02 -11.37
N ARG A 172 11.68 5.10 -10.06
CA ARG A 172 11.13 4.22 -9.03
C ARG A 172 9.61 4.34 -8.94
N LEU A 173 9.05 5.55 -9.03
CA LEU A 173 7.61 5.76 -9.08
C LEU A 173 6.97 5.09 -10.32
N GLN A 174 7.57 5.25 -11.49
CA GLN A 174 7.10 4.62 -12.73
C GLN A 174 7.12 3.09 -12.60
N ASP A 175 8.18 2.49 -12.06
CA ASP A 175 8.29 1.04 -11.86
C ASP A 175 7.27 0.49 -10.86
N LEU A 176 7.09 1.16 -9.72
CA LEU A 176 6.09 0.78 -8.70
C LEU A 176 4.66 0.87 -9.26
N VAL A 177 4.34 1.96 -9.97
CA VAL A 177 3.04 2.15 -10.64
C VAL A 177 2.85 1.10 -11.73
N ALA A 178 3.84 0.87 -12.61
CA ALA A 178 3.77 -0.12 -13.69
C ALA A 178 3.62 -1.57 -13.19
N ALA A 179 4.24 -1.90 -12.05
CA ALA A 179 4.09 -3.20 -11.41
C ALA A 179 2.73 -3.37 -10.73
N LYS A 180 2.22 -2.35 -10.02
CA LYS A 180 0.84 -2.39 -9.48
C LYS A 180 -0.20 -2.50 -10.59
N ARG A 181 0.01 -1.72 -11.65
CA ARG A 181 -0.73 -1.70 -12.92
C ARG A 181 -0.72 -3.07 -13.63
N THR A 182 0.33 -3.87 -13.45
CA THR A 182 0.42 -5.30 -13.87
C THR A 182 -0.32 -6.22 -12.90
N ALA A 183 -0.14 -6.06 -11.58
CA ALA A 183 -0.81 -6.90 -10.58
C ALA A 183 -2.35 -6.82 -10.69
N ALA A 184 -2.89 -5.64 -11.04
CA ALA A 184 -4.31 -5.45 -11.34
C ALA A 184 -4.77 -6.18 -12.62
N GLU A 185 -3.92 -6.32 -13.65
CA GLU A 185 -4.22 -7.19 -14.80
C GLU A 185 -4.29 -8.65 -14.36
N ASP A 186 -3.26 -9.14 -13.69
CA ASP A 186 -3.18 -10.54 -13.26
C ASP A 186 -4.29 -10.92 -12.28
N HIS A 187 -4.76 -9.98 -11.44
CA HIS A 187 -5.96 -10.12 -10.62
C HIS A 187 -7.22 -10.36 -11.47
N ILE A 188 -7.51 -9.47 -12.43
CA ILE A 188 -8.70 -9.57 -13.31
C ILE A 188 -8.66 -10.85 -14.15
N TRP A 189 -7.52 -11.20 -14.73
CA TRP A 189 -7.35 -12.47 -15.44
C TRP A 189 -7.57 -13.68 -14.51
N SER A 190 -7.14 -13.60 -13.25
CA SER A 190 -7.37 -14.69 -12.29
C SER A 190 -8.85 -14.83 -11.90
N LEU A 191 -9.63 -13.74 -11.87
CA LEU A 191 -11.08 -13.79 -11.67
C LEU A 191 -11.83 -14.38 -12.88
N ARG A 192 -11.25 -14.27 -14.09
CA ARG A 192 -11.80 -14.86 -15.32
C ARG A 192 -11.40 -16.31 -15.57
N GLU A 193 -10.17 -16.71 -15.21
CA GLU A 193 -9.60 -18.01 -15.58
C GLU A 193 -9.53 -19.06 -14.45
N ASP A 194 -9.74 -18.68 -13.18
CA ASP A 194 -9.62 -19.60 -12.03
C ASP A 194 -10.90 -19.59 -11.19
N SER A 195 -11.76 -20.61 -11.37
CA SER A 195 -13.03 -20.74 -10.66
C SER A 195 -12.87 -20.80 -9.13
N SER A 196 -11.76 -21.37 -8.62
CA SER A 196 -11.46 -21.28 -7.18
C SER A 196 -11.08 -19.86 -6.77
N TYR A 197 -10.30 -19.13 -7.57
CA TYR A 197 -9.95 -17.74 -7.23
C TYR A 197 -11.17 -16.83 -7.22
N PHE A 198 -12.06 -16.99 -8.20
CA PHE A 198 -13.35 -16.30 -8.25
C PHE A 198 -14.20 -16.63 -7.01
N ALA A 199 -14.36 -17.91 -6.66
CA ALA A 199 -15.12 -18.33 -5.49
C ALA A 199 -14.50 -17.83 -4.16
N ASP A 200 -13.18 -18.01 -3.97
CA ASP A 200 -12.42 -17.54 -2.81
C ASP A 200 -12.64 -16.03 -2.61
N PHE A 201 -12.55 -15.24 -3.69
CA PHE A 201 -12.69 -13.80 -3.68
C PHE A 201 -14.13 -13.34 -3.35
N VAL A 202 -15.14 -13.94 -3.96
CA VAL A 202 -16.56 -13.62 -3.68
C VAL A 202 -16.93 -14.00 -2.24
N LEU A 203 -16.37 -15.08 -1.70
CA LEU A 203 -16.55 -15.47 -0.29
C LEU A 203 -15.83 -14.53 0.68
N ASP A 204 -14.59 -14.13 0.41
CA ASP A 204 -13.89 -13.11 1.20
C ASP A 204 -14.67 -11.78 1.23
N MET A 205 -15.22 -11.37 0.09
CA MET A 205 -16.07 -10.17 0.02
C MET A 205 -17.33 -10.27 0.87
N LYS A 206 -17.99 -11.44 0.87
CA LYS A 206 -19.14 -11.73 1.75
C LYS A 206 -18.76 -11.59 3.22
N GLU A 207 -17.62 -12.14 3.63
CA GLU A 207 -17.16 -12.07 5.03
C GLU A 207 -16.85 -10.64 5.52
N HIS A 208 -16.67 -9.68 4.62
CA HIS A 208 -16.40 -8.28 4.97
C HIS A 208 -17.64 -7.36 4.90
N ARG A 209 -18.85 -7.93 4.92
CA ARG A 209 -20.12 -7.20 4.84
C ARG A 209 -20.67 -6.83 6.23
N GLN A 210 -21.03 -5.55 6.40
CA GLN A 210 -21.70 -5.05 7.62
C GLN A 210 -23.07 -5.70 7.86
N GLU A 211 -23.71 -6.26 6.83
CA GLU A 211 -24.91 -7.09 6.95
C GLU A 211 -24.70 -8.35 7.83
N LEU A 212 -23.45 -8.81 8.01
CA LEU A 212 -23.10 -9.92 8.92
C LEU A 212 -23.03 -9.51 10.40
N LEU A 213 -23.07 -8.21 10.71
CA LEU A 213 -23.10 -7.73 12.09
C LEU A 213 -24.50 -7.95 12.70
N SER A 214 -24.54 -8.50 13.91
CA SER A 214 -25.76 -8.50 14.73
C SER A 214 -26.11 -7.07 15.16
N ASP A 215 -27.41 -6.77 15.27
CA ASP A 215 -27.82 -5.50 15.89
C ASP A 215 -27.57 -5.50 17.41
N ILE A 216 -27.74 -4.34 18.04
CA ILE A 216 -27.65 -4.19 19.52
C ILE A 216 -28.58 -5.13 20.32
N LYS A 217 -29.58 -5.77 19.67
CA LYS A 217 -30.51 -6.75 20.26
C LYS A 217 -30.17 -8.20 19.86
N GLY A 218 -28.98 -8.44 19.28
CA GLY A 218 -28.52 -9.75 18.83
C GLY A 218 -29.16 -10.26 17.54
N ARG A 219 -29.94 -9.44 16.83
CA ARG A 219 -30.70 -9.86 15.63
C ARG A 219 -29.87 -9.67 14.37
N GLN A 220 -29.75 -10.72 13.56
CA GLN A 220 -29.18 -10.65 12.21
C GLN A 220 -29.99 -9.73 11.27
N HIS A 221 -29.32 -9.17 10.26
CA HIS A 221 -29.90 -8.26 9.27
C HIS A 221 -31.04 -8.92 8.48
N SER A 222 -32.06 -8.14 8.13
CA SER A 222 -33.18 -8.57 7.28
C SER A 222 -32.75 -9.32 6.00
N LEU A 223 -31.67 -8.87 5.33
CA LEU A 223 -31.11 -9.46 4.11
C LEU A 223 -30.46 -10.85 4.31
N MET A 224 -30.28 -11.32 5.56
CA MET A 224 -29.57 -12.55 5.92
C MET A 224 -30.48 -13.71 6.36
N ARG A 225 -31.82 -13.51 6.43
CA ARG A 225 -32.77 -14.53 6.92
C ARG A 225 -33.67 -15.05 5.79
N PRO A 226 -33.92 -16.38 5.67
CA PRO A 226 -33.15 -17.52 6.19
C PRO A 226 -31.92 -17.87 5.33
N HIS A 227 -31.75 -17.21 4.18
CA HIS A 227 -30.60 -17.30 3.29
C HIS A 227 -30.24 -15.88 2.80
N PRO A 228 -29.01 -15.62 2.31
CA PRO A 228 -28.65 -14.32 1.76
C PRO A 228 -29.56 -13.97 0.57
N SER A 229 -30.30 -12.87 0.67
CA SER A 229 -31.24 -12.44 -0.38
C SER A 229 -30.49 -12.04 -1.67
N LYS A 230 -31.13 -12.12 -2.85
CA LYS A 230 -30.50 -11.72 -4.13
C LYS A 230 -29.89 -10.30 -4.08
N ARG A 231 -30.56 -9.36 -3.39
CA ARG A 231 -30.08 -7.98 -3.17
C ARG A 231 -28.77 -7.87 -2.37
N PHE A 232 -28.44 -8.86 -1.54
CA PHE A 232 -27.15 -8.92 -0.83
C PHE A 232 -26.02 -9.28 -1.79
N TRP A 233 -26.23 -10.26 -2.68
CA TRP A 233 -25.26 -10.61 -3.72
C TRP A 233 -25.08 -9.51 -4.76
N ASP A 234 -26.15 -8.80 -5.13
CA ASP A 234 -26.08 -7.61 -5.98
C ASP A 234 -25.23 -6.49 -5.33
N ARG A 235 -25.09 -6.42 -3.99
CA ARG A 235 -24.19 -5.48 -3.31
C ARG A 235 -22.71 -5.94 -3.30
N ILE A 236 -22.46 -7.24 -3.43
CA ILE A 236 -21.10 -7.82 -3.46
C ILE A 236 -20.49 -7.70 -4.86
N GLY A 237 -21.24 -8.06 -5.92
CA GLY A 237 -20.76 -7.94 -7.30
C GLY A 237 -20.34 -6.51 -7.69
N LYS A 238 -20.97 -5.50 -7.08
CA LYS A 238 -20.67 -4.06 -7.28
C LYS A 238 -19.31 -3.58 -6.77
N VAL A 239 -18.56 -4.42 -6.06
CA VAL A 239 -17.23 -4.09 -5.52
C VAL A 239 -16.10 -4.80 -6.30
N MET A 240 -16.43 -5.58 -7.35
CA MET A 240 -15.46 -6.39 -8.11
C MET A 240 -14.81 -5.68 -9.33
N SER A 241 -14.94 -4.36 -9.48
CA SER A 241 -14.56 -3.64 -10.71
C SER A 241 -13.77 -2.34 -10.47
N PHE A 242 -12.53 -2.47 -9.99
CA PHE A 242 -11.58 -1.36 -9.92
C PHE A 242 -10.18 -1.72 -10.47
N GLN A 243 -9.52 -0.70 -11.02
CA GLN A 243 -8.10 -0.61 -11.46
C GLN A 243 -7.71 -1.08 -12.88
N GLN A 244 -7.31 -0.12 -13.73
CA GLN A 244 -6.40 -0.12 -14.91
C GLN A 244 -6.67 1.17 -15.75
N LYS A 245 -5.77 1.86 -16.48
CA LYS A 245 -4.32 1.73 -16.77
C LYS A 245 -3.76 3.08 -17.37
N HIS A 246 -2.46 3.38 -17.28
CA HIS A 246 -1.78 4.62 -17.76
C HIS A 246 -1.33 4.56 -19.27
N GLU A 247 -0.61 5.50 -19.95
CA GLU A 247 0.72 6.15 -19.68
C GLU A 247 1.15 7.06 -20.89
N GLY A 248 2.08 8.04 -20.74
CA GLY A 248 2.71 8.83 -21.84
C GLY A 248 3.62 9.99 -21.34
N ALA A 249 4.71 10.39 -22.05
CA ALA A 249 5.84 11.18 -21.48
C ALA A 249 6.52 12.21 -22.43
N ILE A 250 7.41 13.11 -21.92
CA ILE A 250 8.69 13.66 -22.52
C ILE A 250 9.38 14.72 -21.56
N LYS A 251 10.58 15.25 -21.89
CA LYS A 251 11.62 15.94 -21.05
C LYS A 251 11.81 17.46 -21.40
N TYR A 252 12.89 18.16 -20.97
CA TYR A 252 13.14 18.97 -19.74
C TYR A 252 14.39 19.86 -20.00
N ASN A 253 14.36 21.20 -19.80
CA ASN A 253 15.53 22.02 -19.38
C ASN A 253 15.36 23.56 -19.14
N ASP A 254 14.16 24.17 -19.21
CA ASP A 254 13.94 25.59 -18.86
C ASP A 254 13.14 25.73 -17.54
N ASP A 255 12.88 26.97 -17.09
CA ASP A 255 11.97 27.29 -15.96
C ASP A 255 10.75 26.38 -15.98
N LEU A 256 10.39 25.79 -14.82
CA LEU A 256 9.47 24.65 -14.72
C LEU A 256 8.26 24.84 -15.65
N PRO A 257 8.21 24.14 -16.81
CA PRO A 257 7.24 24.47 -17.84
C PRO A 257 5.83 24.42 -17.26
N ASN A 258 4.95 25.33 -17.68
CA ASN A 258 3.55 25.35 -17.19
C ASN A 258 2.91 23.96 -17.33
N GLU A 259 3.25 23.22 -18.39
CA GLU A 259 2.87 21.84 -18.67
C GLU A 259 3.32 20.84 -17.58
N LEU A 260 4.50 21.04 -16.97
CA LEU A 260 5.04 20.20 -15.90
C LEU A 260 4.43 20.56 -14.54
N LEU A 261 4.21 21.85 -14.26
CA LEU A 261 3.40 22.29 -13.11
C LEU A 261 1.98 21.70 -13.19
N GLU A 262 1.33 21.85 -14.34
CA GLU A 262 0.01 21.29 -14.64
C GLU A 262 0.00 19.76 -14.47
N ALA A 263 1.01 19.05 -14.97
CA ALA A 263 1.13 17.60 -14.76
C ALA A 263 1.27 17.21 -13.27
N PHE A 264 2.02 17.96 -12.46
CA PHE A 264 2.14 17.71 -11.02
C PHE A 264 0.84 18.01 -10.27
N LEU A 265 0.18 19.14 -10.54
CA LEU A 265 -1.11 19.51 -9.94
C LEU A 265 -2.19 18.48 -10.28
N GLU A 266 -2.24 18.02 -11.54
CA GLU A 266 -3.17 16.98 -11.98
C GLU A 266 -2.88 15.61 -11.38
N LEU A 267 -1.60 15.25 -11.19
CA LEU A 267 -1.19 14.01 -10.55
C LEU A 267 -1.53 14.02 -9.06
N GLU A 268 -1.20 15.09 -8.34
CA GLU A 268 -1.55 15.28 -6.92
C GLU A 268 -3.07 15.19 -6.74
N PHE A 269 -3.84 15.96 -7.51
CA PHE A 269 -5.29 15.96 -7.45
C PHE A 269 -5.86 14.56 -7.73
N SER A 270 -5.34 13.87 -8.75
CA SER A 270 -5.78 12.51 -9.10
C SER A 270 -5.47 11.50 -7.99
N LEU A 271 -4.27 11.53 -7.40
CA LEU A 271 -3.90 10.70 -6.25
C LEU A 271 -4.81 10.98 -5.04
N SER A 272 -5.12 12.25 -4.78
CA SER A 272 -6.05 12.70 -3.75
C SER A 272 -7.49 12.23 -3.99
N GLN A 273 -7.99 12.17 -5.23
CA GLN A 273 -9.28 11.55 -5.53
C GLN A 273 -9.22 10.01 -5.40
N TYR A 274 -8.16 9.37 -5.90
CA TYR A 274 -8.02 7.91 -5.85
C TYR A 274 -7.93 7.37 -4.42
N ALA A 275 -7.33 8.11 -3.47
CA ALA A 275 -7.30 7.74 -2.06
C ALA A 275 -8.70 7.61 -1.42
N LYS A 276 -9.70 8.38 -1.89
CA LYS A 276 -11.05 8.38 -1.31
C LYS A 276 -11.74 7.02 -1.41
N GLY A 277 -11.51 6.29 -2.51
CA GLY A 277 -12.11 4.98 -2.77
C GLY A 277 -11.73 3.93 -1.71
N PRO A 278 -10.43 3.59 -1.54
CA PRO A 278 -9.99 2.63 -0.55
C PRO A 278 -10.25 3.07 0.91
N ILE A 279 -10.17 4.38 1.22
CA ILE A 279 -10.54 4.89 2.56
C ILE A 279 -12.01 4.60 2.87
N GLN A 280 -12.91 4.91 1.94
CA GLN A 280 -14.35 4.64 2.10
C GLN A 280 -14.64 3.12 2.15
N ALA A 281 -13.89 2.31 1.39
CA ALA A 281 -13.96 0.86 1.48
C ALA A 281 -13.55 0.36 2.88
N LEU A 282 -12.39 0.78 3.39
CA LEU A 282 -11.90 0.44 4.74
C LEU A 282 -12.90 0.82 5.83
N LYS A 283 -13.51 2.01 5.75
CA LYS A 283 -14.55 2.49 6.70
C LYS A 283 -15.73 1.51 6.84
N THR A 284 -16.05 0.76 5.78
CA THR A 284 -17.11 -0.26 5.81
C THR A 284 -16.59 -1.66 6.14
N ILE A 285 -15.41 -2.02 5.63
CA ILE A 285 -14.82 -3.37 5.66
C ILE A 285 -14.20 -3.69 7.02
N VAL A 286 -13.47 -2.75 7.64
CA VAL A 286 -12.70 -3.00 8.87
C VAL A 286 -13.62 -3.41 10.03
N VAL A 287 -14.71 -2.67 10.25
CA VAL A 287 -15.67 -2.94 11.34
C VAL A 287 -16.45 -4.25 11.17
N ALA A 288 -16.50 -4.80 9.96
CA ALA A 288 -17.16 -6.09 9.66
C ALA A 288 -16.17 -7.26 9.49
N SER A 289 -14.87 -6.96 9.36
CA SER A 289 -13.82 -7.93 9.07
C SER A 289 -13.75 -9.04 10.13
N PRO A 290 -13.44 -10.31 9.75
CA PRO A 290 -13.46 -11.43 10.69
C PRO A 290 -12.72 -11.19 12.02
N PRO A 291 -11.53 -10.55 12.07
CA PRO A 291 -10.82 -10.31 13.34
C PRO A 291 -11.51 -9.30 14.27
N LEU A 292 -12.20 -8.29 13.70
CA LEU A 292 -12.80 -7.19 14.47
C LEU A 292 -14.33 -7.30 14.64
N ARG A 293 -14.99 -8.16 13.88
CA ARG A 293 -16.46 -8.33 13.83
C ARG A 293 -17.11 -8.49 15.21
N ALA A 294 -16.44 -9.14 16.15
CA ALA A 294 -16.96 -9.37 17.51
C ALA A 294 -17.03 -8.09 18.38
N SER A 295 -16.23 -7.07 18.05
CA SER A 295 -16.12 -5.79 18.77
C SER A 295 -17.12 -4.73 18.30
N PHE A 296 -17.83 -4.97 17.20
CA PHE A 296 -18.78 -4.04 16.61
C PHE A 296 -20.18 -4.65 16.52
N VAL A 297 -21.20 -3.79 16.51
CA VAL A 297 -22.62 -4.12 16.30
C VAL A 297 -23.25 -3.07 15.42
N ARG A 298 -24.29 -3.43 14.68
CA ARG A 298 -25.09 -2.45 13.93
C ARG A 298 -26.19 -1.87 14.82
N LEU A 299 -26.64 -0.66 14.50
CA LEU A 299 -27.89 -0.14 15.03
C LEU A 299 -29.09 -0.89 14.42
N PRO A 300 -30.27 -0.87 15.08
CA PRO A 300 -31.50 -1.43 14.51
C PRO A 300 -31.84 -0.78 13.15
N GLU A 301 -32.52 -1.54 12.29
CA GLU A 301 -33.05 -1.00 11.02
C GLU A 301 -34.18 0.02 11.32
N GLU A 302 -33.93 1.31 11.07
CA GLU A 302 -34.91 2.39 11.18
C GLU A 302 -35.51 2.74 9.81
N GLY A 303 -36.83 2.52 9.69
CA GLY A 303 -37.60 2.86 8.50
C GLY A 303 -37.15 2.11 7.23
N SER A 304 -37.13 2.83 6.10
CA SER A 304 -36.73 2.33 4.78
C SER A 304 -35.26 2.60 4.44
N SER A 305 -34.44 3.02 5.41
CA SER A 305 -33.05 3.39 5.18
C SER A 305 -32.20 2.20 4.72
N ASN A 306 -31.40 2.43 3.67
CA ASN A 306 -30.46 1.44 3.13
C ASN A 306 -29.07 1.50 3.78
N ILE A 307 -28.84 2.48 4.69
CA ILE A 307 -27.56 2.77 5.34
C ILE A 307 -27.43 1.95 6.63
N ILE A 308 -26.39 1.12 6.72
CA ILE A 308 -26.08 0.36 7.93
C ILE A 308 -25.19 1.22 8.82
N GLN A 309 -25.71 1.64 9.96
CA GLN A 309 -24.93 2.33 10.99
C GLN A 309 -24.31 1.29 11.92
N VAL A 310 -23.01 1.45 12.23
CA VAL A 310 -22.21 0.52 13.06
C VAL A 310 -21.59 1.28 14.22
N MET A 311 -21.58 0.67 15.40
CA MET A 311 -20.99 1.21 16.62
C MET A 311 -20.18 0.14 17.35
N GLN A 312 -19.31 0.56 18.28
CA GLN A 312 -18.65 -0.35 19.22
C GLN A 312 -19.71 -1.11 20.03
N LYS A 313 -19.52 -2.42 20.18
CA LYS A 313 -20.40 -3.27 20.98
C LYS A 313 -20.40 -2.82 22.45
N PRO A 314 -21.55 -2.52 23.07
CA PRO A 314 -21.61 -2.18 24.48
C PRO A 314 -20.97 -3.27 25.35
N GLY A 315 -20.11 -2.87 26.28
CA GLY A 315 -19.33 -3.79 27.12
C GLY A 315 -18.12 -4.44 26.45
N SER A 316 -17.82 -4.17 25.18
CA SER A 316 -16.55 -4.58 24.55
C SER A 316 -15.42 -3.72 25.08
N THR A 317 -14.55 -4.29 25.91
CA THR A 317 -13.22 -3.73 26.18
C THR A 317 -12.29 -4.00 24.98
N TRP A 318 -11.34 -3.09 24.76
CA TRP A 318 -10.26 -3.25 23.79
C TRP A 318 -8.94 -3.21 24.56
N ASP A 319 -7.95 -4.01 24.15
CA ASP A 319 -6.60 -3.86 24.68
C ASP A 319 -5.89 -2.65 24.06
N LYS A 320 -4.68 -2.32 24.54
CA LYS A 320 -3.94 -1.14 24.07
C LYS A 320 -3.68 -1.18 22.56
N THR A 321 -3.29 -2.34 22.04
CA THR A 321 -3.01 -2.55 20.62
C THR A 321 -4.26 -2.36 19.77
N GLN A 322 -5.37 -3.00 20.13
CA GLN A 322 -6.63 -2.85 19.42
C GLN A 322 -7.14 -1.40 19.47
N SER A 323 -7.05 -0.75 20.64
CA SER A 323 -7.46 0.65 20.81
C SER A 323 -6.65 1.59 19.92
N ARG A 324 -5.33 1.44 19.86
CA ARG A 324 -4.45 2.24 18.98
C ARG A 324 -4.77 2.01 17.51
N LEU A 325 -4.94 0.76 17.08
CA LEU A 325 -5.27 0.46 15.69
C LEU A 325 -6.64 1.03 15.26
N ILE A 326 -7.66 0.92 16.11
CA ILE A 326 -8.97 1.53 15.83
C ILE A 326 -8.88 3.05 15.80
N CYS A 327 -8.08 3.67 16.66
CA CYS A 327 -7.84 5.12 16.63
C CYS A 327 -7.22 5.56 15.30
N LEU A 328 -6.16 4.90 14.83
CA LEU A 328 -5.54 5.17 13.52
C LEU A 328 -6.55 5.02 12.36
N PHE A 329 -7.41 4.00 12.39
CA PHE A 329 -8.49 3.85 11.42
C PHE A 329 -9.53 4.98 11.49
N GLN A 330 -9.94 5.41 12.68
CA GLN A 330 -10.87 6.54 12.85
C GLN A 330 -10.27 7.84 12.29
N THR A 331 -8.99 8.12 12.58
CA THR A 331 -8.23 9.26 12.04
C THR A 331 -8.11 9.19 10.52
N LEU A 332 -7.95 8.01 9.92
CA LEU A 332 -7.95 7.82 8.45
C LEU A 332 -9.31 8.12 7.80
N TRP A 333 -10.41 7.79 8.49
CA TRP A 333 -11.79 7.91 7.99
C TRP A 333 -12.41 9.31 8.15
N ASP A 334 -11.85 10.13 9.03
CA ASP A 334 -12.23 11.51 9.27
C ASP A 334 -11.37 12.44 8.40
N GLU A 335 -12.00 13.26 7.57
CA GLU A 335 -11.28 14.09 6.60
C GLU A 335 -10.44 15.19 7.26
N GLN A 336 -10.94 15.78 8.35
CA GLN A 336 -10.22 16.81 9.08
C GLN A 336 -9.01 16.21 9.80
N GLN A 337 -9.21 15.13 10.57
CA GLN A 337 -8.11 14.47 11.27
C GLN A 337 -7.07 13.89 10.32
N ARG A 338 -7.49 13.33 9.17
CA ARG A 338 -6.58 12.85 8.12
C ARG A 338 -5.77 13.98 7.50
N HIS A 339 -6.38 15.14 7.27
CA HIS A 339 -5.67 16.33 6.77
C HIS A 339 -4.63 16.81 7.80
N LEU A 340 -5.01 16.90 9.08
CA LEU A 340 -4.08 17.27 10.17
C LEU A 340 -2.91 16.28 10.29
N CYS A 341 -3.17 14.97 10.30
CA CYS A 341 -2.13 13.95 10.52
C CYS A 341 -1.25 13.67 9.30
N GLY A 342 -1.75 13.93 8.09
CA GLY A 342 -1.13 13.51 6.85
C GLY A 342 -1.34 12.01 6.59
N LEU A 343 -1.67 11.66 5.35
CA LEU A 343 -1.92 10.27 4.95
C LEU A 343 -0.69 9.37 5.18
N TYR A 344 0.51 9.90 4.91
CA TYR A 344 1.78 9.17 5.06
C TYR A 344 2.03 8.78 6.52
N SER A 345 1.94 9.73 7.46
CA SER A 345 2.15 9.46 8.89
C SER A 345 1.22 8.38 9.44
N ILE A 346 -0.07 8.40 9.05
CA ILE A 346 -1.06 7.42 9.51
C ILE A 346 -0.70 6.01 9.03
N LEU A 347 -0.31 5.88 7.75
CA LEU A 347 -0.02 4.58 7.14
C LEU A 347 1.33 4.02 7.58
N ASP A 348 2.33 4.88 7.81
CA ASP A 348 3.62 4.53 8.39
C ASP A 348 3.48 4.01 9.83
N GLU A 349 2.71 4.69 10.67
CA GLU A 349 2.42 4.25 12.04
C GLU A 349 1.55 2.97 12.08
N MET A 350 0.64 2.78 11.11
CA MET A 350 -0.07 1.50 10.92
C MET A 350 0.89 0.37 10.55
N GLU A 351 1.82 0.60 9.62
CA GLU A 351 2.81 -0.40 9.20
C GLU A 351 3.73 -0.78 10.35
N ARG A 352 4.30 0.20 11.05
CA ARG A 352 5.14 -0.02 12.23
C ARG A 352 4.42 -0.86 13.28
N LEU A 353 3.15 -0.57 13.56
CA LEU A 353 2.35 -1.32 14.52
C LEU A 353 2.14 -2.78 14.06
N VAL A 354 1.89 -3.02 12.77
CA VAL A 354 1.71 -4.36 12.19
C VAL A 354 3.01 -5.16 12.09
N GLU A 355 4.16 -4.51 11.84
CA GLU A 355 5.46 -5.16 11.81
C GLU A 355 5.93 -5.58 13.22
N ASN A 356 5.69 -4.75 14.23
CA ASN A 356 6.24 -4.95 15.58
C ASN A 356 5.28 -5.64 16.56
N ASP A 357 3.96 -5.64 16.34
CA ASP A 357 2.98 -6.34 17.20
C ASP A 357 2.19 -7.41 16.41
N LEU A 358 2.45 -8.68 16.74
CA LEU A 358 1.75 -9.83 16.18
C LEU A 358 0.22 -9.78 16.43
N LYS A 359 -0.24 -9.14 17.51
CA LYS A 359 -1.68 -8.90 17.73
C LYS A 359 -2.23 -7.93 16.70
N ALA A 360 -1.54 -6.81 16.45
CA ALA A 360 -1.96 -5.83 15.46
C ALA A 360 -2.00 -6.46 14.07
N ARG A 361 -0.97 -7.24 13.71
CA ARG A 361 -0.95 -8.06 12.49
C ARG A 361 -2.19 -8.97 12.41
N ASN A 362 -2.49 -9.72 13.46
CA ASN A 362 -3.65 -10.63 13.49
C ASN A 362 -5.02 -9.92 13.43
N LEU A 363 -5.11 -8.61 13.68
CA LEU A 363 -6.33 -7.81 13.48
C LEU A 363 -6.58 -7.44 12.01
N PHE A 364 -5.58 -7.59 11.13
CA PHE A 364 -5.75 -7.39 9.69
C PHE A 364 -6.24 -8.67 9.02
N SER A 365 -7.32 -8.57 8.24
CA SER A 365 -7.62 -9.59 7.23
C SER A 365 -6.79 -9.35 5.97
N SER A 366 -6.66 -10.36 5.11
CA SER A 366 -5.98 -10.21 3.81
C SER A 366 -6.58 -9.08 2.96
N ARG A 367 -7.90 -8.89 3.02
CA ARG A 367 -8.63 -7.81 2.34
C ARG A 367 -8.36 -6.43 2.94
N VAL A 368 -8.28 -6.30 4.27
CA VAL A 368 -7.90 -5.04 4.93
C VAL A 368 -6.46 -4.68 4.57
N ALA A 369 -5.54 -5.63 4.67
CA ALA A 369 -4.14 -5.45 4.28
C ALA A 369 -4.00 -4.99 2.82
N SER A 370 -4.71 -5.63 1.88
CA SER A 370 -4.68 -5.24 0.46
C SER A 370 -5.15 -3.80 0.20
N LEU A 371 -6.13 -3.29 0.97
CA LEU A 371 -6.61 -1.91 0.83
C LEU A 371 -5.65 -0.88 1.46
N VAL A 372 -4.97 -1.26 2.55
CA VAL A 372 -3.92 -0.43 3.16
C VAL A 372 -2.70 -0.35 2.26
N VAL A 373 -2.30 -1.45 1.59
CA VAL A 373 -1.26 -1.44 0.53
C VAL A 373 -1.58 -0.42 -0.56
N ASP A 374 -2.81 -0.41 -1.08
CA ASP A 374 -3.23 0.50 -2.15
C ASP A 374 -3.11 1.96 -1.72
N LEU A 375 -3.51 2.28 -0.48
CA LEU A 375 -3.33 3.62 0.08
C LEU A 375 -1.88 3.98 0.31
N SER A 376 -1.05 3.04 0.74
CA SER A 376 0.36 3.30 1.05
C SER A 376 1.18 3.53 -0.21
N LEU A 377 0.84 2.88 -1.33
CA LEU A 377 1.41 3.22 -2.64
C LEU A 377 0.99 4.63 -3.11
N ILE A 378 -0.29 4.99 -2.96
CA ILE A 378 -0.77 6.35 -3.27
C ILE A 378 -0.06 7.38 -2.38
N SER A 379 0.15 7.05 -1.11
CA SER A 379 0.82 7.92 -0.15
C SER A 379 2.31 8.08 -0.42
N GLU A 380 3.02 7.01 -0.81
CA GLU A 380 4.41 7.09 -1.28
C GLU A 380 4.52 7.94 -2.54
N CYS A 381 3.59 7.80 -3.49
CA CYS A 381 3.56 8.68 -4.67
C CYS A 381 3.42 10.17 -4.28
N ARG A 382 2.56 10.50 -3.31
CA ARG A 382 2.39 11.87 -2.80
C ARG A 382 3.61 12.35 -2.00
N HIS A 383 4.24 11.50 -1.20
CA HIS A 383 5.47 11.85 -0.48
C HIS A 383 6.65 12.09 -1.44
N GLN A 384 6.83 11.25 -2.45
CA GLN A 384 7.87 11.48 -3.46
C GLN A 384 7.65 12.81 -4.23
N ILE A 385 6.40 13.25 -4.41
CA ILE A 385 6.07 14.58 -4.93
C ILE A 385 6.35 15.69 -3.89
N SER A 386 6.16 15.46 -2.57
CA SER A 386 6.53 16.43 -1.52
C SER A 386 8.05 16.68 -1.44
N LEU A 387 8.86 15.76 -1.95
CA LEU A 387 10.32 15.94 -2.08
C LEU A 387 10.75 16.85 -3.26
N TYR A 388 9.81 17.41 -4.04
CA TYR A 388 10.12 18.29 -5.18
C TYR A 388 10.22 19.78 -4.80
N GLU A 389 11.07 20.05 -3.81
CA GLU A 389 11.37 21.40 -3.31
C GLU A 389 12.29 22.18 -4.28
N PRO A 390 12.19 23.53 -4.34
CA PRO A 390 11.25 24.39 -3.63
C PRO A 390 9.86 24.51 -4.30
N TRP A 391 9.67 23.91 -5.49
CA TRP A 391 8.47 24.17 -6.30
C TRP A 391 7.17 23.68 -5.66
N VAL A 392 7.23 22.61 -4.87
CA VAL A 392 6.03 22.03 -4.23
C VAL A 392 5.32 23.01 -3.29
N SER A 393 6.01 24.01 -2.71
CA SER A 393 5.39 25.03 -1.85
C SER A 393 4.32 25.84 -2.59
N SER A 394 4.44 25.98 -3.92
CA SER A 394 3.45 26.65 -4.76
C SER A 394 2.24 25.78 -5.11
N PHE A 395 2.36 24.45 -5.04
CA PHE A 395 1.38 23.53 -5.60
C PHE A 395 0.03 23.61 -4.88
N GLU A 396 0.02 23.78 -3.55
CA GLU A 396 -1.22 23.85 -2.77
C GLU A 396 -2.04 25.10 -3.10
N THR A 397 -1.40 26.27 -3.18
CA THR A 397 -2.04 27.54 -3.57
C THR A 397 -2.55 27.49 -5.01
N GLU A 398 -1.75 27.00 -5.96
CA GLU A 398 -2.14 26.90 -7.36
C GLU A 398 -3.26 25.86 -7.56
N ALA A 399 -3.24 24.72 -6.85
CA ALA A 399 -4.29 23.71 -6.89
C ALA A 399 -5.65 24.24 -6.41
N VAL A 400 -5.68 25.01 -5.30
CA VAL A 400 -6.90 25.64 -4.80
C VAL A 400 -7.49 26.59 -5.84
N SER A 401 -6.67 27.42 -6.48
CA SER A 401 -7.14 28.36 -7.51
C SER A 401 -7.69 27.71 -8.78
N ARG A 402 -7.28 26.45 -9.08
CA ARG A 402 -7.64 25.69 -10.29
C ARG A 402 -8.53 24.47 -10.01
N GLN A 403 -9.10 24.37 -8.80
CA GLN A 403 -9.77 23.16 -8.32
C GLN A 403 -10.90 22.65 -9.26
N ASP A 404 -11.71 23.55 -9.81
CA ASP A 404 -12.81 23.19 -10.72
C ASP A 404 -12.30 22.69 -12.09
N GLU A 405 -11.21 23.26 -12.59
CA GLU A 405 -10.55 22.83 -13.83
C GLU A 405 -9.92 21.44 -13.66
N LEU A 406 -9.19 21.23 -12.56
CA LEU A 406 -8.61 19.94 -12.19
C LEU A 406 -9.69 18.87 -12.03
N MET A 407 -10.83 19.21 -11.41
CA MET A 407 -11.99 18.34 -11.30
C MET A 407 -12.59 18.00 -12.67
N ALA A 408 -12.79 18.99 -13.55
CA ALA A 408 -13.31 18.76 -14.89
C ALA A 408 -12.42 17.82 -15.71
N LYS A 409 -11.10 18.04 -15.71
CA LYS A 409 -10.12 17.16 -16.38
C LYS A 409 -10.04 15.78 -15.74
N TYR A 410 -10.20 15.67 -14.42
CA TYR A 410 -10.28 14.37 -13.73
C TYR A 410 -11.55 13.59 -14.12
N ILE A 411 -12.71 14.25 -14.14
CA ILE A 411 -13.97 13.65 -14.60
C ILE A 411 -13.85 13.24 -16.07
N GLN A 412 -13.27 14.07 -16.93
CA GLN A 412 -13.06 13.72 -18.34
C GLN A 412 -12.20 12.46 -18.50
N ARG A 413 -11.07 12.37 -17.77
CA ARG A 413 -10.16 11.21 -17.78
C ARG A 413 -10.77 9.95 -17.18
N THR A 414 -11.60 10.08 -16.15
CA THR A 414 -12.21 8.94 -15.45
C THR A 414 -13.63 8.59 -15.93
N SER A 415 -14.23 9.39 -16.81
CA SER A 415 -15.59 9.25 -17.37
C SER A 415 -15.93 7.81 -17.77
N ARG A 416 -15.06 7.18 -18.57
CA ARG A 416 -15.14 5.77 -18.99
C ARG A 416 -15.27 4.79 -17.82
N MET A 417 -14.51 5.01 -16.76
CA MET A 417 -14.57 4.20 -15.53
C MET A 417 -15.85 4.48 -14.73
N GLN A 418 -16.34 5.73 -14.73
CA GLN A 418 -17.59 6.10 -14.08
C GLN A 418 -18.82 5.52 -14.81
N GLU A 419 -18.81 5.51 -16.15
CA GLU A 419 -19.81 4.83 -16.98
C GLU A 419 -19.84 3.32 -16.70
N LEU A 420 -18.67 2.69 -16.62
CA LEU A 420 -18.52 1.27 -16.27
C LEU A 420 -19.04 0.94 -14.88
N ASP A 421 -18.65 1.73 -13.88
CA ASP A 421 -19.15 1.63 -12.50
C ASP A 421 -20.68 1.79 -12.44
N MET A 422 -21.26 2.76 -13.14
CA MET A 422 -22.71 2.95 -13.21
C MET A 422 -23.45 1.79 -13.89
N ALA A 423 -22.93 1.26 -15.00
CA ALA A 423 -23.52 0.10 -15.68
C ALA A 423 -23.46 -1.17 -14.81
N LEU A 424 -22.33 -1.42 -14.17
CA LEU A 424 -22.15 -2.56 -13.25
C LEU A 424 -23.04 -2.43 -12.00
N LYS A 425 -23.25 -1.22 -11.49
CA LYS A 425 -24.24 -0.92 -10.44
C LYS A 425 -25.69 -1.23 -10.83
N GLN A 426 -26.00 -1.31 -12.13
CA GLN A 426 -27.32 -1.65 -12.67
C GLN A 426 -27.44 -3.12 -13.12
N THR A 427 -26.35 -3.90 -13.06
CA THR A 427 -26.34 -5.32 -13.44
C THR A 427 -26.81 -6.20 -12.29
N LEU A 428 -27.60 -7.25 -12.59
CA LEU A 428 -27.93 -8.31 -11.63
C LEU A 428 -26.81 -9.34 -11.64
N LEU A 429 -26.17 -9.57 -10.48
CA LEU A 429 -24.95 -10.38 -10.37
C LEU A 429 -25.11 -11.61 -9.45
N ALA A 430 -26.35 -11.96 -9.10
CA ALA A 430 -26.66 -13.14 -8.28
C ALA A 430 -26.11 -14.48 -8.83
N ASP A 431 -25.87 -14.60 -10.14
CA ASP A 431 -25.24 -15.78 -10.75
C ASP A 431 -23.78 -16.00 -10.26
N ALA A 432 -23.14 -14.99 -9.67
CA ALA A 432 -21.80 -15.09 -9.08
C ALA A 432 -21.74 -15.85 -7.73
N ASP A 433 -22.87 -16.18 -7.09
CA ASP A 433 -22.89 -16.81 -5.77
C ASP A 433 -22.19 -18.19 -5.76
N PRO A 434 -21.08 -18.40 -5.04
CA PRO A 434 -20.37 -19.68 -4.99
C PRO A 434 -20.95 -20.67 -3.97
N SER A 435 -22.00 -20.30 -3.22
CA SER A 435 -22.50 -21.08 -2.07
C SER A 435 -23.11 -22.43 -2.44
N ASP A 436 -23.51 -22.62 -3.70
CA ASP A 436 -23.98 -23.91 -4.27
C ASP A 436 -22.83 -24.84 -4.70
N GLY A 437 -21.57 -24.40 -4.57
CA GLY A 437 -20.39 -25.15 -4.96
C GLY A 437 -20.13 -25.21 -6.48
N LYS A 438 -20.86 -24.47 -7.33
CA LYS A 438 -20.73 -24.57 -8.79
C LYS A 438 -19.36 -24.19 -9.35
N PHE A 439 -18.57 -23.42 -8.60
CA PHE A 439 -17.19 -23.02 -8.92
C PHE A 439 -16.12 -23.89 -8.24
N PHE A 440 -16.51 -24.98 -7.55
CA PHE A 440 -15.57 -25.86 -6.87
C PHE A 440 -14.60 -26.53 -7.86
N TYR A 441 -13.30 -26.33 -7.63
CA TYR A 441 -12.24 -26.75 -8.55
C TYR A 441 -11.20 -27.63 -7.81
N PRO A 442 -11.34 -28.97 -7.85
CA PRO A 442 -10.55 -29.91 -7.04
C PRO A 442 -9.13 -30.16 -7.57
N VAL A 443 -8.36 -29.11 -7.86
CA VAL A 443 -7.05 -29.23 -8.53
C VAL A 443 -5.94 -29.84 -7.66
N GLU A 444 -6.12 -29.84 -6.35
CA GLU A 444 -5.35 -30.54 -5.34
C GLU A 444 -5.58 -32.06 -5.33
N LYS A 445 -6.68 -32.55 -5.92
CA LYS A 445 -6.98 -33.98 -5.99
C LYS A 445 -6.27 -34.65 -7.16
N ARG A 446 -6.12 -35.97 -7.07
CA ARG A 446 -5.68 -36.81 -8.20
C ARG A 446 -6.69 -36.67 -9.34
N ARG A 447 -6.23 -36.45 -10.57
CA ARG A 447 -7.12 -36.41 -11.75
C ARG A 447 -7.80 -37.77 -11.97
N THR A 448 -9.04 -37.89 -11.53
CA THR A 448 -9.99 -38.92 -11.93
C THR A 448 -10.89 -38.38 -13.05
N LYS A 449 -11.71 -39.24 -13.67
CA LYS A 449 -12.72 -38.79 -14.65
C LYS A 449 -13.72 -37.81 -13.99
N GLU A 450 -14.19 -38.15 -12.80
CA GLU A 450 -15.14 -37.37 -12.00
C GLU A 450 -14.56 -36.00 -11.59
N ASP A 451 -13.31 -35.95 -11.14
CA ASP A 451 -12.65 -34.68 -10.79
C ASP A 451 -12.44 -33.79 -12.03
N MET A 452 -12.12 -34.38 -13.20
CA MET A 452 -12.00 -33.63 -14.45
C MET A 452 -13.35 -33.09 -14.95
N GLU A 453 -14.42 -33.88 -14.85
CA GLU A 453 -15.79 -33.44 -15.18
C GLU A 453 -16.24 -32.30 -14.24
N THR A 454 -15.87 -32.37 -12.96
CA THR A 454 -16.11 -31.31 -11.97
C THR A 454 -15.35 -30.02 -12.33
N MET A 455 -14.05 -30.13 -12.66
CA MET A 455 -13.24 -28.99 -13.12
C MET A 455 -13.84 -28.32 -14.36
N GLN A 456 -14.18 -29.10 -15.39
CA GLN A 456 -14.80 -28.58 -16.62
C GLN A 456 -16.17 -27.93 -16.38
N LYS A 457 -16.96 -28.45 -15.43
CA LYS A 457 -18.24 -27.84 -15.06
C LYS A 457 -18.04 -26.47 -14.40
N ALA A 458 -17.05 -26.35 -13.52
CA ALA A 458 -16.70 -25.10 -12.85
C ALA A 458 -16.09 -24.06 -13.82
N GLU A 459 -15.34 -24.50 -14.83
CA GLU A 459 -14.85 -23.66 -15.94
C GLU A 459 -16.03 -23.11 -16.76
N ARG A 460 -16.87 -23.99 -17.35
CA ARG A 460 -18.04 -23.56 -18.16
C ARG A 460 -19.02 -22.65 -17.42
N THR A 461 -19.16 -22.85 -16.10
CA THR A 461 -20.03 -22.01 -15.27
C THR A 461 -19.46 -20.61 -15.08
N LEU A 462 -18.13 -20.49 -14.97
CA LEU A 462 -17.42 -19.22 -14.91
C LEU A 462 -17.50 -18.50 -16.27
N ASP A 463 -17.26 -19.22 -17.37
CA ASP A 463 -17.38 -18.69 -18.73
C ASP A 463 -18.80 -18.13 -18.98
N THR A 464 -19.84 -18.92 -18.69
CA THR A 464 -21.25 -18.51 -18.83
C THR A 464 -21.58 -17.25 -18.01
N PHE A 465 -20.96 -17.08 -16.84
CA PHE A 465 -21.14 -15.88 -16.02
C PHE A 465 -20.47 -14.65 -16.68
N TRP A 466 -19.22 -14.78 -17.13
CA TRP A 466 -18.51 -13.68 -17.78
C TRP A 466 -19.10 -13.32 -19.14
N GLU A 467 -19.55 -14.27 -19.95
CA GLU A 467 -20.26 -14.02 -21.22
C GLU A 467 -21.52 -13.18 -21.02
N LYS A 468 -22.33 -13.48 -19.99
CA LYS A 468 -23.53 -12.69 -19.64
C LYS A 468 -23.16 -11.28 -19.22
N LEU A 469 -22.12 -11.15 -18.39
CA LEU A 469 -21.67 -9.87 -17.86
C LEU A 469 -21.08 -8.99 -18.97
N ASP A 470 -20.20 -9.55 -19.79
CA ASP A 470 -19.62 -8.88 -20.95
C ASP A 470 -20.75 -8.46 -21.89
N LYS A 471 -21.65 -9.35 -22.30
CA LYS A 471 -22.81 -8.98 -23.14
C LYS A 471 -23.63 -7.81 -22.59
N TYR A 472 -23.79 -7.70 -21.27
CA TYR A 472 -24.46 -6.55 -20.64
C TYR A 472 -23.61 -5.27 -20.72
N ILE A 473 -22.31 -5.36 -20.42
CA ILE A 473 -21.37 -4.23 -20.52
C ILE A 473 -21.33 -3.70 -21.96
N LEU A 474 -21.15 -4.59 -22.95
CA LEU A 474 -21.09 -4.28 -24.38
C LEU A 474 -22.39 -3.63 -24.90
N GLN A 475 -23.54 -3.88 -24.26
CA GLN A 475 -24.84 -3.25 -24.58
C GLN A 475 -25.02 -1.87 -23.94
N LYS A 476 -24.28 -1.55 -22.89
CA LYS A 476 -24.42 -0.30 -22.12
C LYS A 476 -23.34 0.72 -22.41
N ILE A 477 -22.20 0.29 -22.97
CA ILE A 477 -20.97 1.08 -23.07
C ILE A 477 -20.36 0.88 -24.45
N ASP A 478 -19.89 1.98 -25.06
CA ASP A 478 -19.13 1.91 -26.31
C ASP A 478 -17.73 1.32 -26.07
N VAL A 479 -17.65 0.01 -26.29
CA VAL A 479 -16.47 -0.85 -26.15
C VAL A 479 -15.29 -0.39 -26.99
N SER A 480 -15.55 0.21 -28.16
CA SER A 480 -14.50 0.71 -29.06
C SER A 480 -13.65 1.82 -28.41
N ARG A 481 -14.17 2.44 -27.34
CA ARG A 481 -13.49 3.45 -26.53
C ARG A 481 -12.74 2.85 -25.32
N HIS A 482 -12.81 1.54 -25.11
CA HIS A 482 -12.31 0.86 -23.91
C HIS A 482 -11.19 -0.13 -24.28
N GLY A 483 -9.95 0.38 -24.38
CA GLY A 483 -8.78 -0.38 -24.85
C GLY A 483 -8.44 -1.67 -24.07
N ALA A 484 -8.95 -1.82 -22.84
CA ALA A 484 -8.90 -3.09 -22.11
C ALA A 484 -9.92 -4.10 -22.68
N LEU A 485 -11.19 -3.70 -22.83
CA LEU A 485 -12.29 -4.53 -23.36
C LEU A 485 -12.02 -5.02 -24.80
N ILE A 486 -11.32 -4.23 -25.62
CA ILE A 486 -10.88 -4.63 -26.98
C ILE A 486 -9.97 -5.88 -26.96
N LYS A 487 -9.19 -6.12 -25.89
CA LYS A 487 -8.39 -7.36 -25.75
C LYS A 487 -9.20 -8.58 -25.31
N PHE A 488 -10.40 -8.38 -24.78
CA PHE A 488 -11.29 -9.47 -24.35
C PHE A 488 -12.28 -9.88 -25.46
N ASP A 489 -12.58 -8.98 -26.41
CA ASP A 489 -13.42 -9.25 -27.59
C ASP A 489 -12.74 -10.13 -28.66
N SER A 490 -11.40 -10.21 -28.65
CA SER A 490 -10.66 -11.12 -29.54
C SER A 490 -10.70 -12.57 -29.05
N GLY A 491 -11.85 -13.23 -29.25
CA GLY A 491 -11.95 -14.69 -29.22
C GLY A 491 -10.90 -15.34 -30.14
N ASP A 492 -10.40 -16.50 -29.74
CA ASP A 492 -9.38 -17.28 -30.46
C ASP A 492 -8.09 -16.54 -30.84
N LYS A 493 -7.33 -16.09 -29.85
CA LYS A 493 -5.85 -16.19 -29.91
C LYS A 493 -5.29 -16.77 -28.62
N ALA A 494 -4.69 -17.97 -28.73
CA ALA A 494 -3.74 -18.47 -27.75
C ALA A 494 -2.74 -17.34 -27.40
N PRO A 495 -2.31 -17.21 -26.13
CA PRO A 495 -1.56 -16.05 -25.66
C PRO A 495 -0.42 -15.77 -26.62
N GLN A 496 -0.51 -14.65 -27.34
CA GLN A 496 0.52 -14.24 -28.29
C GLN A 496 1.84 -14.31 -27.53
N LYS A 497 2.84 -15.02 -28.09
CA LYS A 497 4.18 -15.07 -27.50
C LYS A 497 4.62 -13.64 -27.23
N ILE A 498 4.55 -13.24 -25.96
CA ILE A 498 5.01 -11.92 -25.54
C ILE A 498 6.49 -11.95 -25.85
N LYS A 499 6.90 -11.20 -26.88
CA LYS A 499 8.31 -10.90 -27.09
C LYS A 499 8.72 -10.03 -25.91
N VAL A 500 9.17 -10.70 -24.85
CA VAL A 500 9.88 -10.06 -23.76
C VAL A 500 11.01 -9.26 -24.40
N LYS A 501 11.07 -7.96 -24.09
CA LYS A 501 12.23 -7.13 -24.43
C LYS A 501 13.42 -7.71 -23.66
N THR A 502 14.13 -8.58 -24.36
CA THR A 502 15.46 -9.09 -24.04
C THR A 502 16.44 -8.09 -24.63
N ARG A 503 17.48 -7.70 -23.89
CA ARG A 503 18.56 -6.81 -24.34
C ARG A 503 19.51 -7.51 -25.31
N GLY A 504 19.19 -8.72 -25.74
CA GLY A 504 19.78 -9.36 -26.91
C GLY A 504 20.84 -10.39 -26.59
N VAL A 505 20.67 -11.18 -25.52
CA VAL A 505 21.48 -12.39 -25.28
C VAL A 505 20.56 -13.57 -24.94
N ALA A 506 20.80 -14.73 -25.54
CA ALA A 506 19.99 -15.92 -25.31
C ALA A 506 20.26 -16.53 -23.91
N LEU A 507 19.26 -16.53 -23.02
CA LEU A 507 19.33 -17.32 -21.79
C LEU A 507 19.24 -18.83 -22.08
N ALA A 508 20.32 -19.56 -21.79
CA ALA A 508 20.41 -21.01 -21.94
C ALA A 508 20.88 -21.74 -20.64
N THR A 509 20.82 -21.08 -19.49
CA THR A 509 21.16 -21.65 -18.18
C THR A 509 19.91 -21.83 -17.31
N PRO A 510 19.64 -23.04 -16.77
CA PRO A 510 18.54 -23.27 -15.84
C PRO A 510 18.75 -22.50 -14.53
N HIS A 511 17.69 -21.95 -13.97
CA HIS A 511 17.77 -21.21 -12.70
C HIS A 511 17.73 -22.20 -11.52
N PRO A 512 18.66 -22.11 -10.54
CA PRO A 512 18.62 -22.92 -9.33
C PRO A 512 17.47 -22.45 -8.44
N MET A 513 16.61 -23.39 -8.00
CA MET A 513 15.53 -23.10 -7.06
C MET A 513 15.35 -24.21 -6.02
N SER A 514 14.78 -23.83 -4.88
CA SER A 514 14.51 -24.76 -3.78
C SER A 514 13.50 -25.85 -4.17
N HIS A 515 13.65 -27.02 -3.57
CA HIS A 515 12.82 -28.20 -3.87
C HIS A 515 11.31 -27.93 -3.72
N CYS A 516 10.90 -27.18 -2.70
CA CYS A 516 9.51 -26.87 -2.41
C CYS A 516 8.84 -26.00 -3.48
N ILE A 517 9.57 -25.03 -4.05
CA ILE A 517 9.04 -24.11 -5.06
C ILE A 517 8.99 -24.78 -6.41
N LEU A 518 10.00 -25.61 -6.72
CA LEU A 518 9.91 -26.55 -7.83
C LEU A 518 8.71 -27.48 -7.67
N GLN A 519 8.43 -28.01 -6.48
CA GLN A 519 7.26 -28.86 -6.25
C GLN A 519 5.93 -28.14 -6.51
N ALA A 520 5.82 -26.85 -6.22
CA ALA A 520 4.66 -26.06 -6.58
C ALA A 520 4.57 -25.76 -8.10
N LEU A 521 5.67 -25.36 -8.74
CA LEU A 521 5.73 -25.14 -10.19
C LEU A 521 5.64 -26.44 -11.02
N ARG A 522 5.94 -27.60 -10.43
CA ARG A 522 5.78 -28.94 -11.03
C ARG A 522 4.30 -29.31 -11.25
N SER A 523 3.31 -28.54 -10.77
CA SER A 523 1.87 -28.87 -10.79
C SER A 523 1.09 -28.55 -12.08
N LEU A 524 1.68 -28.95 -13.22
CA LEU A 524 0.99 -29.32 -14.45
C LEU A 524 1.39 -30.77 -14.80
N PRO A 525 0.45 -31.65 -15.24
CA PRO A 525 0.56 -33.12 -15.15
C PRO A 525 1.62 -33.69 -16.13
N ILE A 526 2.11 -34.94 -16.08
CA ILE A 526 1.55 -36.20 -15.54
C ILE A 526 2.64 -37.01 -14.73
N PRO A 527 2.60 -38.35 -14.47
CA PRO A 527 2.94 -38.90 -13.16
C PRO A 527 4.37 -39.47 -13.03
N SER A 528 4.91 -39.46 -11.81
CA SER A 528 5.82 -40.51 -11.34
C SER A 528 5.82 -40.58 -9.80
N PRO A 529 6.02 -41.77 -9.21
CA PRO A 529 5.96 -41.95 -7.77
C PRO A 529 7.28 -41.51 -7.11
N LEU A 530 7.20 -40.80 -5.97
CA LEU A 530 8.04 -40.94 -4.77
C LEU A 530 7.95 -39.69 -3.88
N SER A 531 7.14 -39.79 -2.82
CA SER A 531 7.48 -39.44 -1.43
C SER A 531 6.19 -39.51 -0.61
N ARG A 532 6.19 -40.27 0.50
CA ARG A 532 4.98 -40.68 1.23
C ARG A 532 4.81 -40.04 2.61
N SER A 533 5.59 -39.01 2.96
CA SER A 533 5.68 -38.52 4.36
C SER A 533 5.74 -37.01 4.56
N ALA A 534 5.44 -36.19 3.55
CA ALA A 534 5.23 -34.75 3.70
C ALA A 534 3.83 -34.37 3.19
N GLN A 535 3.09 -33.57 3.94
CA GLN A 535 1.84 -32.96 3.47
C GLN A 535 2.17 -32.07 2.25
N PRO A 536 1.71 -32.37 1.03
CA PRO A 536 2.07 -31.58 -0.14
C PRO A 536 1.26 -30.28 -0.17
N GLY A 537 1.93 -29.12 -0.23
CA GLY A 537 1.26 -27.92 -0.75
C GLY A 537 1.53 -26.57 -0.09
N GLU A 538 2.32 -26.47 0.98
CA GLU A 538 2.68 -25.16 1.55
C GLU A 538 4.15 -24.82 1.31
N ILE A 539 4.43 -23.59 0.88
CA ILE A 539 5.79 -23.04 0.74
C ILE A 539 5.99 -21.96 1.82
N PRO A 540 7.02 -22.01 2.68
CA PRO A 540 7.39 -20.87 3.52
C PRO A 540 7.64 -19.62 2.69
N TRP A 541 7.17 -18.45 3.14
CA TRP A 541 7.37 -17.19 2.40
C TRP A 541 8.85 -16.87 2.18
N ASN A 542 9.69 -17.10 3.20
CA ASN A 542 11.13 -16.84 3.11
C ASN A 542 11.84 -17.73 2.06
N ASP A 543 11.40 -18.99 1.88
CA ASP A 543 11.92 -19.84 0.81
C ASP A 543 11.61 -19.23 -0.57
N PHE A 544 10.41 -18.66 -0.73
CA PHE A 544 9.98 -17.99 -1.97
C PHE A 544 10.80 -16.73 -2.24
N LEU A 545 11.08 -15.92 -1.22
CA LEU A 545 12.00 -14.78 -1.33
C LEU A 545 13.41 -15.25 -1.74
N HIS A 546 13.95 -16.28 -1.07
CA HIS A 546 15.27 -16.82 -1.39
C HIS A 546 15.38 -17.28 -2.85
N ALA A 547 14.40 -18.02 -3.35
CA ALA A 547 14.43 -18.52 -4.73
C ALA A 547 14.21 -17.41 -5.78
N MET A 548 13.39 -16.39 -5.49
CA MET A 548 13.28 -15.22 -6.38
C MET A 548 14.59 -14.42 -6.41
N SER A 549 15.28 -14.29 -5.27
CA SER A 549 16.61 -13.67 -5.20
C SER A 549 17.65 -14.47 -5.99
N ALA A 550 17.69 -15.80 -5.81
CA ALA A 550 18.55 -16.71 -6.56
C ALA A 550 18.25 -16.71 -8.07
N ALA A 551 16.99 -16.51 -8.46
CA ALA A 551 16.58 -16.34 -9.85
C ALA A 551 16.96 -14.96 -10.44
N GLY A 552 17.58 -14.05 -9.68
CA GLY A 552 18.12 -12.79 -10.17
C GLY A 552 17.20 -11.57 -9.99
N PHE A 553 16.25 -11.61 -9.06
CA PHE A 553 15.49 -10.43 -8.63
C PHE A 553 16.14 -9.74 -7.43
N ALA A 554 16.24 -8.41 -7.47
CA ALA A 554 16.28 -7.62 -6.25
C ALA A 554 14.88 -7.57 -5.63
N ILE A 555 14.81 -7.65 -4.30
CA ILE A 555 13.56 -7.77 -3.54
C ILE A 555 13.43 -6.57 -2.61
N GLU A 556 12.29 -5.89 -2.68
CA GLU A 556 11.90 -4.79 -1.78
C GLU A 556 10.57 -5.16 -1.13
N LYS A 557 10.49 -5.13 0.21
CA LYS A 557 9.19 -5.18 0.90
C LYS A 557 8.58 -3.79 0.79
N LEU A 558 7.38 -3.69 0.24
CA LEU A 558 6.61 -2.44 0.28
C LEU A 558 5.88 -2.37 1.63
N TYR A 559 4.73 -1.72 1.67
CA TYR A 559 3.84 -1.76 2.84
C TYR A 559 3.06 -3.07 2.92
N GLY A 560 2.65 -3.44 4.13
CA GLY A 560 1.76 -4.53 4.46
C GLY A 560 2.23 -5.87 3.92
N SER A 561 1.35 -6.53 3.15
CA SER A 561 1.67 -7.79 2.50
C SER A 561 2.37 -7.64 1.15
N ALA A 562 2.58 -6.44 0.61
CA ALA A 562 3.09 -6.29 -0.75
C ALA A 562 4.62 -6.37 -0.83
N TRP A 563 5.11 -7.18 -1.75
CA TRP A 563 6.54 -7.32 -2.05
C TRP A 563 6.79 -7.07 -3.54
N HIS A 564 7.81 -6.28 -3.84
CA HIS A 564 8.22 -5.89 -5.18
C HIS A 564 9.50 -6.63 -5.59
N PHE A 565 9.48 -7.18 -6.80
CA PHE A 565 10.54 -8.00 -7.37
C PHE A 565 11.04 -7.33 -8.65
N MET A 566 12.22 -6.74 -8.56
CA MET A 566 12.87 -5.98 -9.64
C MET A 566 13.94 -6.84 -10.32
N PRO A 567 13.92 -7.01 -11.64
CA PRO A 567 15.00 -7.72 -12.35
C PRO A 567 16.36 -7.04 -12.09
N SER A 568 17.33 -7.78 -11.54
CA SER A 568 18.68 -7.26 -11.26
C SER A 568 19.77 -8.00 -12.03
N LYS A 569 19.58 -9.29 -12.29
CA LYS A 569 20.51 -10.17 -13.04
C LYS A 569 19.84 -10.90 -14.22
N LEU A 570 18.64 -10.46 -14.60
CA LEU A 570 17.82 -11.08 -15.64
C LEU A 570 17.78 -10.23 -16.90
N ASP A 571 17.70 -10.87 -18.07
CA ASP A 571 17.49 -10.17 -19.35
C ASP A 571 16.00 -9.83 -19.60
N VAL A 572 15.35 -9.28 -18.57
CA VAL A 572 13.94 -8.85 -18.61
C VAL A 572 13.81 -7.52 -17.87
N GLU A 573 13.05 -6.57 -18.41
CA GLU A 573 12.91 -5.23 -17.79
C GLU A 573 11.64 -5.10 -16.93
N ARG A 574 10.78 -6.13 -16.89
CA ARG A 574 9.48 -6.07 -16.21
C ARG A 574 9.58 -6.47 -14.73
N SER A 575 9.28 -5.57 -13.82
CA SER A 575 9.08 -5.90 -12.40
C SER A 575 7.71 -6.54 -12.13
N ILE A 576 7.60 -7.31 -11.04
CA ILE A 576 6.36 -7.97 -10.59
C ILE A 576 6.11 -7.70 -9.10
N GLN A 577 4.86 -7.77 -8.68
CA GLN A 577 4.46 -7.68 -7.26
C GLN A 577 3.72 -8.95 -6.84
N PHE A 578 4.04 -9.44 -5.65
CA PHE A 578 3.33 -10.54 -5.00
C PHE A 578 2.91 -10.12 -3.60
N HIS A 579 1.81 -10.69 -3.11
CA HIS A 579 1.38 -10.49 -1.73
C HIS A 579 1.81 -11.67 -0.85
N GLU A 580 2.50 -11.38 0.25
CA GLU A 580 2.72 -12.32 1.35
C GLU A 580 1.36 -12.79 1.87
N PRO A 581 1.14 -14.12 1.99
CA PRO A 581 -0.10 -14.65 2.54
C PRO A 581 -0.31 -14.16 3.98
N HIS A 582 -1.55 -13.80 4.30
CA HIS A 582 -1.91 -13.18 5.58
C HIS A 582 -3.10 -13.92 6.23
N PRO A 583 -3.07 -14.23 7.53
CA PRO A 583 -2.01 -13.93 8.51
C PRO A 583 -0.81 -14.91 8.52
N ALA A 584 -0.94 -16.08 7.90
CA ALA A 584 0.10 -17.11 7.91
C ALA A 584 1.15 -16.89 6.81
N SER A 585 2.44 -16.73 7.15
CA SER A 585 3.57 -16.55 6.21
C SER A 585 3.96 -17.83 5.43
N LYS A 586 2.97 -18.56 4.92
CA LYS A 586 3.11 -19.74 4.04
C LYS A 586 2.18 -19.61 2.85
N ILE A 587 2.68 -19.89 1.66
CA ILE A 587 1.95 -19.86 0.39
C ILE A 587 1.20 -21.19 0.22
N PRO A 588 -0.15 -21.19 0.23
CA PRO A 588 -0.93 -22.40 -0.04
C PRO A 588 -0.81 -22.84 -1.51
N PHE A 589 -1.05 -24.12 -1.78
CA PHE A 589 -0.87 -24.73 -3.10
C PHE A 589 -1.60 -23.97 -4.22
N LYS A 590 -2.85 -23.56 -4.00
CA LYS A 590 -3.64 -22.79 -4.97
C LYS A 590 -3.00 -21.43 -5.26
N THR A 591 -2.45 -20.75 -4.24
CA THR A 591 -1.73 -19.48 -4.38
C THR A 591 -0.40 -19.65 -5.11
N ALA A 592 0.37 -20.69 -4.82
CA ALA A 592 1.62 -20.95 -5.54
C ALA A 592 1.39 -21.25 -7.04
N ARG A 593 0.28 -21.93 -7.38
CA ARG A 593 -0.15 -22.10 -8.77
C ARG A 593 -0.57 -20.79 -9.45
N ARG A 594 -1.24 -19.88 -8.71
CA ARG A 594 -1.55 -18.52 -9.19
C ARG A 594 -0.26 -17.76 -9.51
N PHE A 595 0.72 -17.77 -8.61
CA PHE A 595 2.03 -17.14 -8.84
C PHE A 595 2.75 -17.71 -10.07
N GLY A 596 2.76 -19.04 -10.24
CA GLY A 596 3.34 -19.69 -11.42
C GLY A 596 2.71 -19.23 -12.74
N ARG A 597 1.38 -18.99 -12.77
CA ARG A 597 0.71 -18.41 -13.96
C ARG A 597 1.11 -16.95 -14.19
N TRP A 598 1.24 -16.14 -13.14
CA TRP A 598 1.67 -14.74 -13.28
C TRP A 598 3.12 -14.66 -13.78
N LEU A 599 4.04 -15.48 -13.27
CA LEU A 599 5.42 -15.61 -13.78
C LEU A 599 5.45 -16.07 -15.24
N PHE A 600 4.59 -17.01 -15.64
CA PHE A 600 4.45 -17.42 -17.03
C PHE A 600 3.96 -16.28 -17.94
N ARG A 601 2.95 -15.51 -17.53
CA ARG A 601 2.47 -14.33 -18.29
C ARG A 601 3.48 -13.18 -18.31
N ALA A 602 4.26 -12.99 -17.25
CA ALA A 602 5.23 -11.91 -17.14
C ALA A 602 6.50 -12.17 -17.96
N TYR A 603 7.02 -13.40 -17.91
CA TYR A 603 8.37 -13.74 -18.38
C TYR A 603 8.42 -14.93 -19.35
N GLY A 604 7.29 -15.56 -19.65
CA GLY A 604 7.25 -16.83 -20.40
C GLY A 604 7.81 -18.01 -19.63
N TRP A 605 8.05 -17.87 -18.32
CA TRP A 605 8.70 -18.87 -17.49
C TRP A 605 7.88 -20.15 -17.35
N ARG A 606 8.47 -21.29 -17.71
CA ARG A 606 7.85 -22.62 -17.72
C ARG A 606 8.56 -23.58 -16.77
N ARG A 607 7.87 -24.68 -16.44
CA ARG A 607 8.36 -25.77 -15.58
C ARG A 607 9.75 -26.30 -15.98
N ASP A 608 10.08 -26.33 -17.27
CA ASP A 608 11.34 -26.83 -17.83
C ASP A 608 12.55 -25.89 -17.59
N MET A 609 12.33 -24.65 -17.14
CA MET A 609 13.37 -23.62 -17.00
C MET A 609 14.05 -23.60 -15.61
N PHE A 610 13.60 -24.44 -14.68
CA PHE A 610 14.05 -24.45 -13.29
C PHE A 610 14.62 -25.81 -12.89
N LYS A 611 15.73 -25.81 -12.15
CA LYS A 611 16.38 -27.02 -11.60
C LYS A 611 16.48 -26.96 -10.09
N GLN A 612 16.53 -28.15 -9.49
CA GLN A 612 16.72 -28.33 -8.05
C GLN A 612 18.15 -27.99 -7.67
N GLU A 613 18.32 -27.16 -6.63
CA GLU A 613 19.64 -26.94 -6.03
C GLU A 613 20.25 -28.29 -5.62
N GLY A 614 21.46 -28.57 -6.13
CA GLY A 614 22.18 -29.82 -5.90
C GLY A 614 21.88 -30.97 -6.89
N ALA A 615 21.30 -30.70 -8.07
CA ALA A 615 20.98 -31.70 -9.11
C ALA A 615 21.52 -31.39 -10.52
#